data_AF-A0A060BKF4-F1
#
_entry.id   AF-A0A060BKF4-F1
#
_cell.length_a   1.000
_cell.length_b   1.000
_cell.length_c   1.000
_cell.angle_alpha   90.00
_cell.angle_beta   90.00
_cell.angle_gamma   90.00
#
_symmetry.space_group_name_H-M   'P 1'
#
loop_
_entity.id
_entity.type
_entity.pdbx_description
1 polymer ?
#
loop_
_entity_poly.entity_id
_entity_poly.type
_entity_poly.pdbx_seq_one_letter_code
_entity_poly.pdbx_strand_id
1 'polypeptide(L)'
;GSTAQAAETAASAGSVTAIQSLVTGVGSNQPNANSSESVDHLADQNSSTKWYEGSGAAPSTSSPVYAVYTLSEASAAIGYTITSGNDASNRDPKNWQVLGTDDASVAADPNSSAWTTLDTRSDQGFSQRAQVVGYSIDAPAAYRYYQ
;
A
#
# COMPACT_ATOMS: atom_id res chain seq x y z
N GLY A 1 -30.77 -9.91 10.79
CA GLY A 1 -29.60 -10.52 10.15
C GLY A 1 -29.10 -9.75 8.94
N SER A 2 -29.97 -9.35 8.00
CA SER A 2 -29.54 -8.83 6.69
C SER A 2 -29.20 -7.33 6.62
N THR A 3 -29.68 -6.51 7.55
CA THR A 3 -29.53 -5.04 7.48
C THR A 3 -28.19 -4.52 8.03
N ALA A 4 -27.58 -5.22 8.99
CA ALA A 4 -26.29 -4.82 9.56
C ALA A 4 -25.13 -5.08 8.59
N GLN A 5 -25.14 -6.22 7.90
CA GLN A 5 -24.09 -6.60 6.94
C GLN A 5 -24.11 -5.71 5.69
N ALA A 6 -25.30 -5.27 5.24
CA ALA A 6 -25.42 -4.33 4.12
C ALA A 6 -24.96 -2.90 4.48
N ALA A 7 -25.17 -2.47 5.73
CA ALA A 7 -24.70 -1.17 6.22
C ALA A 7 -23.17 -1.14 6.42
N GLU A 8 -22.56 -2.23 6.92
CA GLU A 8 -21.10 -2.37 6.99
C GLU A 8 -20.45 -2.41 5.60
N THR A 9 -21.08 -3.06 4.62
CA THR A 9 -20.58 -3.13 3.24
C THR A 9 -20.66 -1.77 2.51
N ALA A 10 -21.67 -0.95 2.80
CA ALA A 10 -21.80 0.39 2.24
C ALA A 10 -20.88 1.41 2.94
N ALA A 11 -20.69 1.29 4.25
CA ALA A 11 -19.75 2.12 5.00
C ALA A 11 -18.29 1.80 4.63
N SER A 12 -17.95 0.53 4.37
CA SER A 12 -16.61 0.16 3.90
C SER A 12 -16.32 0.71 2.51
N ALA A 13 -17.30 0.75 1.60
CA ALA A 13 -17.13 1.39 0.29
C ALA A 13 -17.02 2.93 0.39
N GLY A 14 -17.72 3.56 1.33
CA GLY A 14 -17.59 5.00 1.62
C GLY A 14 -16.24 5.38 2.25
N SER A 15 -15.70 4.52 3.13
CA SER A 15 -14.40 4.75 3.80
C SER A 15 -13.18 4.48 2.92
N VAL A 16 -13.22 3.50 2.01
CA VAL A 16 -12.10 3.23 1.07
C VAL A 16 -11.89 4.41 0.11
N THR A 17 -12.96 5.12 -0.25
CA THR A 17 -12.89 6.33 -1.10
C THR A 17 -12.39 7.57 -0.32
N ALA A 18 -12.51 7.57 1.01
CA ALA A 18 -12.11 8.72 1.84
C ALA A 18 -10.59 8.88 1.92
N ILE A 19 -9.83 7.82 2.24
CA ILE A 19 -8.39 7.94 2.46
C ILE A 19 -7.59 8.18 1.18
N GLN A 20 -8.00 7.55 0.08
CA GLN A 20 -7.30 7.74 -1.21
C GLN A 20 -7.44 9.18 -1.73
N SER A 21 -8.54 9.86 -1.40
CA SER A 21 -8.73 11.27 -1.76
C SER A 21 -7.80 12.22 -0.99
N LEU A 22 -7.22 11.77 0.12
CA LEU A 22 -6.25 12.51 0.91
C LEU A 22 -4.82 12.32 0.40
N VAL A 23 -4.56 11.36 -0.50
CA VAL A 23 -3.20 11.10 -1.01
C VAL A 23 -2.73 12.31 -1.83
N THR A 24 -1.64 12.90 -1.36
CA THR A 24 -0.96 14.04 -2.01
C THR A 24 0.30 13.65 -2.74
N GLY A 25 0.82 12.44 -2.48
CA GLY A 25 1.96 11.88 -3.20
C GLY A 25 2.32 10.47 -2.75
N VAL A 26 3.10 9.81 -3.60
CA VAL A 26 3.75 8.53 -3.32
C VAL A 26 5.20 8.59 -3.80
N GLY A 27 6.13 8.05 -3.02
CA GLY A 27 7.56 7.97 -3.36
C GLY A 27 8.13 6.58 -3.07
N SER A 28 9.32 6.27 -3.57
CA SER A 28 9.99 4.98 -3.34
C SER A 28 11.51 5.11 -3.44
N ASN A 29 12.25 4.17 -2.86
CA ASN A 29 13.67 3.96 -3.16
C ASN A 29 13.94 3.38 -4.56
N GLN A 30 12.95 2.77 -5.19
CA GLN A 30 13.04 2.23 -6.56
C GLN A 30 11.86 2.73 -7.42
N PRO A 31 11.77 4.04 -7.69
CA PRO A 31 10.56 4.64 -8.23
C PRO A 31 10.27 4.26 -9.69
N ASN A 32 11.23 3.65 -10.39
CA ASN A 32 11.18 3.44 -11.84
C ASN A 32 10.70 4.70 -12.59
N ALA A 33 11.33 5.84 -12.25
CA ALA A 33 10.90 7.16 -12.69
C ALA A 33 10.93 7.29 -14.22
N ASN A 34 9.96 8.02 -14.78
CA ASN A 34 9.76 8.22 -16.23
C ASN A 34 9.42 6.94 -17.02
N SER A 35 8.97 5.88 -16.34
CA SER A 35 8.44 4.66 -16.94
C SER A 35 6.91 4.66 -16.94
N SER A 36 6.30 3.85 -17.81
CA SER A 36 4.87 3.48 -17.73
C SER A 36 4.56 2.50 -16.59
N GLU A 37 5.55 2.21 -15.75
CA GLU A 37 5.45 1.37 -14.56
C GLU A 37 6.09 2.06 -13.34
N SER A 38 6.00 3.40 -13.26
CA SER A 38 6.53 4.19 -12.14
C SER A 38 5.72 3.99 -10.86
N VAL A 39 6.30 4.41 -9.72
CA VAL A 39 5.65 4.35 -8.41
C VAL A 39 4.32 5.13 -8.34
N ASP A 40 4.13 6.14 -9.20
CA ASP A 40 2.92 6.96 -9.23
C ASP A 40 1.65 6.12 -9.52
N HIS A 41 1.81 5.00 -10.23
CA HIS A 41 0.72 4.06 -10.51
C HIS A 41 0.17 3.35 -9.28
N LEU A 42 0.85 3.43 -8.13
CA LEU A 42 0.29 2.94 -6.88
C LEU A 42 -0.85 3.83 -6.35
N ALA A 43 -0.86 5.11 -6.69
CA ALA A 43 -1.82 6.09 -6.17
C ALA A 43 -2.86 6.58 -7.19
N ASP A 44 -2.80 6.10 -8.44
CA ASP A 44 -3.61 6.58 -9.57
C ASP A 44 -5.04 5.99 -9.64
N GLN A 45 -5.40 5.12 -8.68
CA GLN A 45 -6.70 4.43 -8.61
C GLN A 45 -7.02 3.53 -9.82
N ASN A 46 -6.03 3.12 -10.61
CA ASN A 46 -6.23 2.34 -11.81
C ASN A 46 -5.58 0.95 -11.67
N SER A 47 -6.41 -0.09 -11.47
CA SER A 47 -5.91 -1.48 -11.36
C SER A 47 -5.31 -2.04 -12.66
N SER A 48 -5.37 -1.30 -13.77
CA SER A 48 -4.77 -1.69 -15.06
C SER A 48 -3.34 -1.15 -15.24
N THR A 49 -2.91 -0.19 -14.41
CA THR A 49 -1.53 0.26 -14.31
C THR A 49 -0.87 -0.43 -13.11
N LYS A 50 0.47 -0.40 -13.06
CA LYS A 50 1.22 -1.03 -11.97
C LYS A 50 2.55 -0.33 -11.78
N TRP A 51 3.12 -0.49 -10.60
CA TRP A 51 4.52 -0.17 -10.35
C TRP A 51 5.38 -1.44 -10.49
N TYR A 52 6.50 -1.31 -11.20
CA TYR A 52 7.59 -2.28 -11.20
C TYR A 52 8.86 -1.53 -10.85
N GLU A 53 9.65 -2.04 -9.90
CA GLU A 53 10.83 -1.33 -9.38
C GLU A 53 11.93 -1.10 -10.44
N GLY A 54 11.97 -1.94 -11.49
CA GLY A 54 12.77 -1.73 -12.70
C GLY A 54 13.97 -2.67 -12.87
N SER A 55 14.62 -3.11 -11.79
CA SER A 55 15.86 -3.90 -11.83
C SER A 55 15.66 -5.42 -11.98
N GLY A 56 14.49 -5.93 -11.63
CA GLY A 56 14.16 -7.35 -11.51
C GLY A 56 14.71 -8.00 -10.24
N ALA A 57 15.37 -7.22 -9.37
CA ALA A 57 15.95 -7.73 -8.15
C ALA A 57 14.86 -8.10 -7.14
N ALA A 58 14.99 -9.28 -6.53
CA ALA A 58 14.12 -9.67 -5.44
C ALA A 58 14.47 -8.85 -4.18
N PRO A 59 13.51 -8.16 -3.54
CA PRO A 59 13.76 -7.47 -2.29
C PRO A 59 14.14 -8.43 -1.17
N SER A 60 14.85 -7.93 -0.16
CA SER A 60 15.18 -8.67 1.05
C SER A 60 15.01 -7.78 2.28
N THR A 61 15.06 -8.36 3.48
CA THR A 61 15.01 -7.59 4.73
C THR A 61 16.17 -6.59 4.86
N SER A 62 17.34 -6.91 4.30
CA SER A 62 18.51 -6.01 4.29
C SER A 62 18.51 -5.01 3.12
N SER A 63 17.62 -5.20 2.14
CA SER A 63 17.47 -4.31 0.98
C SER A 63 16.00 -4.34 0.53
N PRO A 64 15.10 -3.72 1.30
CA PRO A 64 13.68 -3.72 0.98
C PRO A 64 13.39 -2.79 -0.19
N VAL A 65 12.27 -3.03 -0.84
CA VAL A 65 11.64 -2.08 -1.76
C VAL A 65 10.40 -1.58 -1.05
N TYR A 66 10.26 -0.26 -0.93
CA TYR A 66 9.15 0.36 -0.20
C TYR A 66 8.52 1.47 -1.04
N ALA A 67 7.26 1.78 -0.74
CA ALA A 67 6.62 3.01 -1.17
C ALA A 67 6.26 3.82 0.08
N VAL A 68 6.21 5.15 -0.02
CA VAL A 68 5.74 6.02 1.07
C VAL A 68 4.64 6.90 0.52
N TYR A 69 3.44 6.76 1.07
CA TYR A 69 2.29 7.61 0.80
C TYR A 69 2.26 8.78 1.77
N THR A 70 1.92 9.96 1.25
CA THR A 70 1.67 11.16 2.06
C THR A 70 0.21 11.57 1.92
N LEU A 71 -0.48 11.75 3.04
CA LEU A 71 -1.83 12.26 3.12
C LEU A 71 -1.85 13.76 3.47
N SER A 72 -2.87 14.47 3.01
CA SER A 72 -3.09 15.89 3.33
C SER A 72 -3.43 16.12 4.80
N GLU A 73 -3.99 15.12 5.48
CA GLU A 73 -4.29 15.11 6.91
C GLU A 73 -4.19 13.68 7.47
N ALA A 74 -4.05 13.57 8.79
CA ALA A 74 -3.98 12.26 9.44
C ALA A 74 -5.33 11.56 9.35
N SER A 75 -5.34 10.34 8.83
CA SER A 75 -6.56 9.53 8.70
C SER A 75 -6.22 8.07 8.91
N ALA A 76 -7.15 7.29 9.46
CA ALA A 76 -6.90 5.88 9.79
C ALA A 76 -7.21 4.96 8.61
N ALA A 77 -6.17 4.30 8.08
CA ALA A 77 -6.35 3.17 7.18
C ALA A 77 -6.90 1.96 7.96
N ILE A 78 -8.11 1.51 7.63
CA ILE A 78 -8.73 0.30 8.22
C ILE A 78 -8.40 -0.99 7.45
N GLY A 79 -7.78 -0.84 6.28
CA GLY A 79 -7.42 -1.90 5.37
C GLY A 79 -6.84 -1.34 4.08
N TYR A 80 -6.33 -2.24 3.25
CA TYR A 80 -5.73 -1.91 1.96
C TYR A 80 -5.94 -3.05 0.97
N THR A 81 -5.75 -2.77 -0.30
CA THR A 81 -5.78 -3.77 -1.37
C THR A 81 -4.45 -3.81 -2.09
N ILE A 82 -3.98 -4.99 -2.46
CA ILE A 82 -2.87 -5.17 -3.40
C ILE A 82 -3.43 -5.82 -4.66
N THR A 83 -3.10 -5.22 -5.80
CA THR A 83 -3.39 -5.79 -7.12
C THR A 83 -2.09 -6.36 -7.68
N SER A 84 -2.06 -7.65 -7.97
CA SER A 84 -0.92 -8.28 -8.62
C SER A 84 -0.73 -7.71 -10.03
N GLY A 85 0.50 -7.71 -10.58
CA GLY A 85 0.74 -7.29 -11.96
C GLY A 85 -0.03 -8.11 -13.02
N ASN A 86 0.22 -7.83 -14.30
CA ASN A 86 -0.43 -8.54 -15.41
C ASN A 86 0.49 -9.54 -16.14
N ASP A 87 1.80 -9.57 -15.86
CA ASP A 87 2.79 -10.17 -16.77
C ASP A 87 3.73 -11.21 -16.13
N ALA A 88 4.16 -11.06 -14.88
CA ALA A 88 5.07 -12.01 -14.25
C ALA A 88 4.76 -12.27 -12.77
N SER A 89 4.29 -13.49 -12.47
CA SER A 89 3.86 -13.90 -11.12
C SER A 89 5.02 -14.09 -10.13
N ASN A 90 6.23 -14.33 -10.61
CA ASN A 90 7.42 -14.45 -9.76
C ASN A 90 7.83 -13.12 -9.09
N ARG A 91 7.27 -11.99 -9.55
CA ARG A 91 7.52 -10.64 -9.02
C ARG A 91 6.41 -10.15 -8.08
N ASP A 92 5.37 -10.94 -7.86
CA ASP A 92 4.29 -10.53 -6.98
C ASP A 92 4.78 -10.39 -5.52
N PRO A 93 4.28 -9.39 -4.77
CA PRO A 93 4.63 -9.25 -3.35
C PRO A 93 4.28 -10.51 -2.56
N LYS A 94 5.19 -10.95 -1.70
CA LYS A 94 4.98 -12.13 -0.83
C LYS A 94 4.96 -11.78 0.64
N ASN A 95 5.88 -10.89 1.03
CA ASN A 95 6.10 -10.47 2.40
C ASN A 95 6.19 -8.95 2.42
N TRP A 96 5.46 -8.31 3.32
CA TRP A 96 5.53 -6.86 3.52
C TRP A 96 5.01 -6.49 4.90
N GLN A 97 5.27 -5.23 5.27
CA GLN A 97 4.64 -4.58 6.41
C GLN A 97 3.89 -3.36 5.90
N VAL A 98 2.86 -2.95 6.63
CA VAL A 98 2.29 -1.60 6.50
C VAL A 98 2.66 -0.85 7.75
N LEU A 99 3.31 0.30 7.58
CA LEU A 99 3.78 1.13 8.68
C LEU A 99 3.10 2.50 8.64
N GLY A 100 3.02 3.15 9.80
CA GLY A 100 2.45 4.50 9.93
C GLY A 100 3.30 5.42 10.81
N THR A 101 3.33 6.70 10.45
CA THR A 101 3.86 7.77 11.30
C THR A 101 3.20 9.11 10.99
N ASP A 102 3.13 9.98 11.98
CA ASP A 102 2.75 11.39 11.81
C ASP A 102 3.95 12.34 11.87
N ASP A 103 5.13 11.81 12.19
CA ASP A 103 6.37 12.57 12.24
C ASP A 103 7.03 12.62 10.85
N ALA A 104 7.09 13.82 10.28
CA ALA A 104 7.68 14.05 8.97
C ALA A 104 9.20 13.73 8.93
N SER A 105 9.91 13.82 10.05
CA SER A 105 11.32 13.44 10.14
C SER A 105 11.48 11.92 10.11
N VAL A 106 10.55 11.17 10.71
CA VAL A 106 10.50 9.71 10.57
C VAL A 106 10.12 9.33 9.14
N ALA A 107 9.17 10.03 8.53
CA ALA A 107 8.76 9.79 7.14
C ALA A 107 9.90 10.03 6.12
N ALA A 108 10.75 11.02 6.40
CA ALA A 108 11.93 11.33 5.58
C ALA A 108 13.05 10.28 5.69
N ASP A 109 13.06 9.47 6.76
CA ASP A 109 13.92 8.29 6.91
C ASP A 109 13.07 7.00 6.90
N PRO A 110 12.76 6.45 5.71
CA PRO A 110 11.97 5.23 5.58
C PRO A 110 12.60 3.99 6.25
N ASN A 111 13.87 4.03 6.67
CA ASN A 111 14.51 2.94 7.42
C ASN A 111 14.46 3.16 8.94
N SER A 112 13.86 4.25 9.41
CA SER A 112 13.75 4.56 10.83
C SER A 112 13.03 3.45 11.59
N SER A 113 13.52 3.10 12.78
CA SER A 113 12.82 2.18 13.68
C SER A 113 11.62 2.83 14.40
N ALA A 114 11.40 4.13 14.20
CA ALA A 114 10.31 4.88 14.83
C ALA A 114 8.98 4.77 14.07
N TRP A 115 8.97 4.12 12.91
CA TRP A 115 7.73 3.75 12.23
C TRP A 115 6.91 2.78 13.09
N THR A 116 5.59 2.99 13.17
CA THR A 116 4.69 2.08 13.87
C THR A 116 4.19 1.01 12.91
N THR A 117 4.41 -0.26 13.21
CA THR A 117 3.87 -1.37 12.41
C THR A 117 2.37 -1.52 12.64
N LEU A 118 1.59 -1.46 11.56
CA LEU A 118 0.13 -1.63 11.57
C LEU A 118 -0.31 -2.99 11.05
N ASP A 119 0.43 -3.54 10.08
CA ASP A 119 0.17 -4.88 9.55
C ASP A 119 1.49 -5.56 9.16
N THR A 120 1.50 -6.88 9.18
CA THR A 120 2.60 -7.73 8.69
C THR A 120 2.01 -8.92 7.97
N ARG A 121 2.39 -9.09 6.71
CA ARG A 121 1.95 -10.21 5.88
C ARG A 121 3.15 -11.02 5.43
N SER A 122 2.98 -12.33 5.46
CA SER A 122 4.00 -13.29 5.02
C SER A 122 3.40 -14.34 4.09
N ASP A 123 4.21 -14.83 3.16
CA ASP A 123 3.89 -15.92 2.22
C ASP A 123 2.57 -15.74 1.46
N GLN A 124 2.25 -14.50 1.12
CA GLN A 124 1.07 -14.19 0.31
C GLN A 124 1.28 -14.63 -1.13
N GLY A 125 0.17 -14.99 -1.80
CA GLY A 125 0.18 -15.52 -3.16
C GLY A 125 -0.99 -15.01 -3.99
N PHE A 126 -0.74 -14.81 -5.27
CA PHE A 126 -1.72 -14.37 -6.25
C PHE A 126 -1.86 -15.46 -7.32
N SER A 127 -3.03 -16.11 -7.34
CA SER A 127 -3.34 -17.24 -8.22
C SER A 127 -3.72 -16.82 -9.64
N GLN A 128 -4.08 -15.55 -9.81
CA GLN A 128 -4.48 -14.96 -11.08
C GLN A 128 -3.67 -13.68 -11.36
N ARG A 129 -3.75 -13.18 -12.59
CA ARG A 129 -3.13 -11.91 -13.00
C ARG A 129 -4.13 -10.77 -12.88
N ALA A 130 -3.64 -9.58 -12.55
CA ALA A 130 -4.48 -8.46 -12.11
C ALA A 130 -5.42 -8.84 -10.94
N GLN A 131 -5.03 -9.81 -10.11
CA GLN A 131 -5.82 -10.24 -8.96
C GLN A 131 -5.76 -9.17 -7.87
N VAL A 132 -6.93 -8.68 -7.46
CA VAL A 132 -7.08 -7.79 -6.31
C VAL A 132 -7.29 -8.64 -5.05
N VAL A 133 -6.49 -8.39 -4.02
CA VAL A 133 -6.65 -9.01 -2.70
C VAL A 133 -6.72 -7.92 -1.63
N GLY A 134 -7.73 -7.99 -0.77
CA GLY A 134 -7.93 -7.06 0.35
C GLY A 134 -7.39 -7.60 1.66
N TYR A 135 -6.86 -6.71 2.48
CA TYR A 135 -6.31 -6.99 3.80
C TYR A 135 -6.87 -5.99 4.81
N SER A 136 -7.32 -6.47 5.96
CA SER A 136 -7.75 -5.64 7.08
C SER A 136 -6.59 -5.33 8.02
N ILE A 137 -6.59 -4.13 8.61
CA ILE A 137 -5.65 -3.74 9.66
C ILE A 137 -6.36 -3.95 11.01
N ASP A 138 -5.80 -4.82 11.85
CA ASP A 138 -6.46 -5.23 13.11
C ASP A 138 -6.55 -4.09 14.14
N ALA A 139 -5.51 -3.24 14.17
CA ALA A 139 -5.42 -2.10 15.08
C ALA A 139 -5.12 -0.83 14.29
N PRO A 140 -6.12 -0.25 13.60
CA PRO A 140 -5.91 0.92 12.77
C PRO A 140 -5.61 2.15 13.63
N ALA A 141 -4.69 2.98 13.15
CA ALA A 141 -4.35 4.27 13.74
C ALA A 141 -4.23 5.32 12.63
N ALA A 142 -4.55 6.57 12.96
CA ALA A 142 -4.53 7.69 12.03
C ALA A 142 -3.11 8.24 11.89
N TYR A 143 -2.64 8.35 10.65
CA TYR A 143 -1.33 8.91 10.30
C TYR A 143 -1.40 9.69 8.99
N ARG A 144 -0.45 10.62 8.79
CA ARG A 144 -0.22 11.29 7.52
C ARG A 144 0.70 10.53 6.58
N TYR A 145 1.59 9.70 7.12
CA TYR A 145 2.55 8.95 6.31
C TYR A 145 2.35 7.46 6.51
N TYR A 146 2.26 6.74 5.40
CA TYR A 146 2.19 5.29 5.36
C TYR A 146 3.31 4.73 4.50
N GLN A 147 3.93 3.64 4.94
CA GLN A 147 4.91 2.88 4.18
C GLN A 147 4.40 1.48 3.88
#